data_AF-A0A222WND9-F1
#
_entry.id   AF-A0A222WND9-F1
#
_cell.length_a   1.000
_cell.length_b   1.000
_cell.length_c   1.000
_cell.angle_alpha   90.00
_cell.angle_beta   90.00
_cell.angle_gamma   90.00
#
_symmetry.space_group_name_H-M   'P 1'
#
loop_
_entity.id
_entity.type
_entity.pdbx_description
1 polymer ?
#
loop_
_entity_poly.entity_id
_entity_poly.type
_entity_poly.pdbx_seq_one_letter_code
_entity_poly.pdbx_strand_id
1 'polypeptide(L)'
;MLQGGSLWGGLISGGLTQLQDTISLTKGQMDNKDYMVHTSGNLTGALGVMAGIEYGAILGTSLLPGVGTVLGSVVGGLLGNSVGQTVGMQAGSVLLNNRLLSNMTQSASKVTESITGPVVDAMKTTASHE
;
A
#
# COMPACT_ATOMS: atom_id res chain seq x y z
N MET A 1 -3.67 -25.57 -36.69
CA MET A 1 -3.49 -26.77 -35.85
C MET A 1 -2.32 -26.52 -34.92
N LEU A 2 -2.59 -26.02 -33.71
CA LEU A 2 -1.58 -25.85 -32.65
C LEU A 2 -1.73 -27.06 -31.73
N GLN A 3 -0.79 -28.01 -31.86
CA GLN A 3 -0.77 -29.27 -31.13
C GLN A 3 -0.54 -29.06 -29.63
N GLY A 4 -1.27 -29.81 -28.81
CA GLY A 4 -1.42 -29.68 -27.35
C GLY A 4 -0.19 -29.96 -26.47
N GLY A 5 1.02 -29.67 -26.93
CA GLY A 5 2.26 -29.79 -26.13
C GLY A 5 2.63 -28.51 -25.36
N SER A 6 2.26 -27.34 -25.86
CA SER A 6 2.65 -26.04 -25.28
C SER A 6 1.84 -25.60 -24.07
N LEU A 7 0.61 -26.11 -23.91
CA LEU A 7 -0.25 -25.74 -22.78
C LEU A 7 0.16 -26.47 -21.48
N TRP A 8 0.51 -27.75 -21.56
CA TRP A 8 1.09 -28.49 -20.42
C TRP A 8 2.53 -28.04 -20.12
N GLY A 9 3.31 -27.71 -21.14
CA GLY A 9 4.62 -27.07 -20.95
C GLY A 9 4.53 -25.73 -20.23
N GLY A 10 3.52 -24.91 -20.55
CA GLY A 10 3.20 -23.65 -19.86
C GLY A 10 2.70 -23.82 -18.43
N LEU A 11 2.01 -24.91 -18.12
CA LEU A 11 1.58 -25.23 -16.75
C LEU A 11 2.72 -25.81 -15.89
N ILE A 12 3.63 -26.60 -16.48
CA ILE A 12 4.83 -27.08 -15.78
C ILE A 12 5.85 -25.93 -15.60
N SER A 13 6.06 -25.10 -16.62
CA SER A 13 6.97 -23.95 -16.52
C SER A 13 6.40 -22.83 -15.63
N GLY A 14 5.09 -22.58 -15.72
CA GLY A 14 4.36 -21.66 -14.84
C GLY A 14 4.26 -22.17 -13.41
N GLY A 15 4.03 -23.47 -13.22
CA GLY A 15 3.99 -24.10 -11.90
C GLY A 15 5.36 -24.14 -11.20
N LEU A 16 6.44 -24.44 -11.94
CA LEU A 16 7.80 -24.48 -11.36
C LEU A 16 8.36 -23.10 -11.02
N THR A 17 8.02 -22.07 -11.81
CA THR A 17 8.41 -20.68 -11.50
C THR A 17 7.61 -20.12 -10.33
N GLN A 18 6.33 -20.48 -10.21
CA GLN A 18 5.47 -20.08 -9.09
C GLN A 18 5.87 -20.72 -7.75
N LEU A 19 6.51 -21.90 -7.76
CA LEU A 19 7.08 -22.51 -6.56
C LEU A 19 8.36 -21.80 -6.09
N GLN A 20 9.19 -21.29 -7.01
CA GLN A 20 10.42 -20.57 -6.67
C GLN A 20 10.11 -19.18 -6.08
N ASP A 21 9.03 -18.53 -6.55
CA ASP A 21 8.54 -17.27 -6.00
C ASP A 21 7.79 -17.46 -4.67
N THR A 22 7.07 -18.57 -4.48
CA THR A 22 6.43 -18.95 -3.20
C THR A 22 7.45 -19.23 -2.09
N ILE A 23 8.58 -19.88 -2.43
CA ILE A 23 9.68 -20.12 -1.48
C ILE A 23 10.40 -18.80 -1.14
N SER A 24 10.42 -17.83 -2.06
CA SER A 24 10.96 -16.48 -1.83
C SER A 24 10.04 -15.59 -0.98
N LEU A 25 8.71 -15.75 -1.11
CA LEU A 25 7.73 -15.13 -0.20
C LEU A 25 7.77 -15.72 1.22
N THR A 26 8.10 -17.00 1.36
CA THR A 26 8.23 -17.68 2.66
C THR A 26 9.54 -17.35 3.40
N LYS A 27 10.51 -16.71 2.73
CA LYS A 27 11.80 -16.27 3.31
C LYS A 27 11.74 -14.97 4.12
N GLY A 28 10.58 -14.32 4.26
CA GLY A 28 10.37 -13.24 5.23
C GLY A 28 11.18 -11.97 4.96
N GLN A 29 11.38 -11.58 3.69
CA GLN A 29 12.21 -10.41 3.33
C GLN A 29 11.44 -9.21 2.77
N MET A 30 10.10 -9.24 2.79
CA MET A 30 9.31 -8.04 2.49
C MET A 30 8.16 -7.95 3.48
N ASP A 31 8.28 -6.98 4.40
CA ASP A 31 7.21 -6.68 5.35
C ASP A 31 5.97 -6.26 4.56
N ASN A 32 4.79 -6.81 4.88
CA ASN A 32 3.52 -6.46 4.21
C ASN A 32 3.25 -4.94 4.22
N LYS A 33 3.88 -4.24 5.17
CA LYS A 33 3.89 -2.79 5.28
C LYS A 33 4.63 -2.12 4.14
N ASP A 34 5.82 -2.61 3.78
CA ASP A 34 6.67 -2.01 2.75
C ASP A 34 5.99 -2.08 1.37
N TYR A 35 5.32 -3.21 1.09
CA TYR A 35 4.49 -3.37 -0.11
C TYR A 35 3.31 -2.38 -0.18
N MET A 36 2.64 -2.11 0.95
CA MET A 36 1.52 -1.15 1.01
C MET A 36 2.01 0.29 0.83
N VAL A 37 3.15 0.66 1.42
CA VAL A 37 3.78 1.99 1.25
C VAL A 37 4.22 2.21 -0.20
N HIS A 38 4.84 1.21 -0.82
CA HIS A 38 5.28 1.29 -2.20
C HIS A 38 4.10 1.34 -3.18
N THR A 39 3.01 0.62 -2.89
CA THR A 39 1.79 0.66 -3.71
C THR A 39 1.14 2.04 -3.66
N SER A 40 1.00 2.65 -2.48
CA SER A 40 0.43 3.99 -2.36
C SER A 40 1.34 5.04 -3.00
N GLY A 41 2.66 4.92 -2.83
CA GLY A 41 3.65 5.77 -3.50
C GLY A 41 3.57 5.68 -5.03
N ASN A 42 3.49 4.48 -5.60
CA ASN A 42 3.46 4.31 -7.05
C ASN A 42 2.14 4.81 -7.67
N LEU A 43 1.00 4.56 -7.01
CA LEU A 43 -0.30 5.03 -7.47
C LEU A 43 -0.38 6.57 -7.47
N THR A 44 0.00 7.19 -6.36
CA THR A 44 0.00 8.65 -6.23
C THR A 44 1.06 9.31 -7.10
N GLY A 45 2.20 8.65 -7.33
CA GLY A 45 3.20 9.06 -8.33
C GLY A 45 2.61 9.13 -9.73
N ALA A 46 1.90 8.08 -10.17
CA ALA A 46 1.23 8.06 -11.47
C ALA A 46 0.16 9.16 -11.61
N LEU A 47 -0.65 9.37 -10.56
CA LEU A 47 -1.63 10.47 -10.53
C LEU A 47 -0.94 11.84 -10.58
N GLY A 48 0.16 11.98 -9.85
CA GLY A 48 1.00 13.17 -9.85
C GLY A 48 1.57 13.47 -11.24
N VAL A 49 2.11 12.46 -11.94
CA VAL A 49 2.59 12.58 -13.32
C VAL A 49 1.48 13.09 -14.25
N MET A 50 0.30 12.47 -14.19
CA MET A 50 -0.82 12.84 -15.06
C MET A 50 -1.24 14.30 -14.84
N ALA A 51 -1.47 14.70 -13.58
CA ALA A 51 -1.82 16.06 -13.23
C ALA A 51 -0.69 17.04 -13.61
N GLY A 52 0.55 16.67 -13.33
CA GLY A 52 1.73 17.46 -13.65
C GLY A 52 1.86 17.73 -15.14
N ILE A 53 1.70 16.71 -15.99
CA ILE A 53 1.72 16.85 -17.45
C ILE A 53 0.65 17.83 -17.92
N GLU A 54 -0.58 17.70 -17.42
CA GLU A 54 -1.72 18.52 -17.82
C GLU A 54 -1.54 19.98 -17.41
N TYR A 55 -1.33 20.25 -16.12
CA TYR A 55 -1.14 21.61 -15.62
C TYR A 55 0.13 22.24 -16.16
N GLY A 56 1.20 21.46 -16.29
CA GLY A 56 2.43 21.88 -16.92
C GLY A 56 2.22 22.31 -18.37
N ALA A 57 1.50 21.52 -19.17
CA ALA A 57 1.16 21.85 -20.55
C ALA A 57 0.34 23.16 -20.65
N ILE A 58 -0.66 23.34 -19.78
CA ILE A 58 -1.51 24.54 -19.77
C ILE A 58 -0.70 25.79 -19.44
N LEU A 59 0.11 25.73 -18.38
CA LEU A 59 0.97 26.85 -17.96
C LEU A 59 2.01 27.16 -19.03
N GLY A 60 2.65 26.13 -19.57
CA GLY A 60 3.63 26.27 -20.64
C GLY A 60 3.04 26.87 -21.91
N THR A 61 1.85 26.43 -22.33
CA THR A 61 1.14 26.99 -23.49
C THR A 61 0.84 28.48 -23.30
N SER A 62 0.50 28.88 -22.09
CA SER A 62 0.20 30.28 -21.74
C SER A 62 1.43 31.19 -21.84
N LEU A 63 2.63 30.62 -21.61
CA LEU A 63 3.90 31.35 -21.75
C LEU A 63 4.40 31.38 -23.20
N LEU A 64 4.38 30.23 -23.87
CA LEU A 64 4.83 30.10 -25.25
C LEU A 64 4.08 28.95 -25.95
N PRO A 65 3.14 29.23 -26.86
CA PRO A 65 2.36 28.20 -27.55
C PRO A 65 3.25 27.18 -28.28
N GLY A 66 2.89 25.89 -28.20
CA GLY A 66 3.63 24.80 -28.83
C GLY A 66 4.85 24.37 -28.00
N VAL A 67 5.91 25.17 -28.00
CA VAL A 67 7.17 24.82 -27.29
C VAL A 67 6.95 24.77 -25.78
N GLY A 68 6.25 25.76 -25.24
CA GLY A 68 5.91 25.80 -23.82
C GLY A 68 5.01 24.64 -23.41
N THR A 69 4.09 24.17 -24.26
CA THR A 69 3.28 22.98 -23.99
C THR A 69 4.15 21.75 -23.74
N VAL A 70 5.18 21.54 -24.57
CA VAL A 70 6.10 20.40 -24.45
C VAL A 70 6.99 20.54 -23.22
N LEU A 71 7.62 21.69 -23.03
CA LEU A 71 8.49 21.91 -21.86
C LEU A 71 7.72 21.86 -20.56
N GLY A 72 6.54 22.49 -20.53
CA GLY A 72 5.64 22.50 -19.39
C GLY A 72 5.18 21.10 -19.02
N SER A 73 4.75 20.28 -19.99
CA SER A 73 4.33 18.90 -19.71
C SER A 73 5.46 18.02 -19.17
N VAL A 74 6.69 18.16 -19.70
CA VAL A 74 7.85 17.42 -19.20
C VAL A 74 8.19 17.84 -17.76
N VAL A 75 8.32 19.13 -17.51
CA VAL A 75 8.66 19.65 -16.17
C VAL A 75 7.55 19.31 -15.17
N GLY A 76 6.31 19.54 -15.56
CA GLY A 76 5.16 19.24 -14.73
C GLY A 76 5.05 17.74 -14.41
N GLY A 77 5.25 16.86 -15.39
CA GLY A 77 5.25 15.40 -15.17
C GLY A 77 6.34 14.93 -14.21
N LEU A 78 7.57 15.46 -14.33
CA LEU A 78 8.67 15.15 -13.42
C LEU A 78 8.38 15.61 -11.98
N LEU A 79 7.91 16.85 -11.82
CA LEU A 79 7.52 17.39 -10.51
C LEU A 79 6.35 16.61 -9.91
N GLY A 80 5.34 16.31 -10.73
CA GLY A 80 4.20 15.50 -10.37
C GLY A 80 4.58 14.10 -9.87
N ASN A 81 5.50 13.43 -10.56
CA ASN A 81 6.02 12.14 -10.10
C ASN A 81 6.67 12.23 -8.72
N SER A 82 7.59 13.19 -8.57
CA SER A 82 8.37 13.35 -7.34
C SER A 82 7.48 13.68 -6.14
N VAL A 83 6.55 14.63 -6.31
CA VAL A 83 5.60 15.03 -5.27
C VAL A 83 4.63 13.89 -4.98
N GLY A 84 4.05 13.27 -6.02
CA GLY A 84 3.11 12.16 -5.89
C GLY A 84 3.71 11.00 -5.11
N GLN A 85 4.88 10.51 -5.52
CA GLN A 85 5.56 9.41 -4.82
C GLN A 85 5.85 9.74 -3.36
N THR A 86 6.36 10.94 -3.08
CA THR A 86 6.68 11.36 -1.71
C THR A 86 5.44 11.39 -0.84
N VAL A 87 4.35 12.00 -1.33
CA VAL A 87 3.08 12.11 -0.61
C VAL A 87 2.45 10.73 -0.41
N GLY A 88 2.46 9.86 -1.41
CA GLY A 88 1.91 8.51 -1.29
C GLY A 88 2.67 7.60 -0.35
N MET A 89 3.99 7.67 -0.35
CA MET A 89 4.80 6.92 0.61
C MET A 89 4.54 7.40 2.03
N GLN A 90 4.46 8.72 2.23
CA GLN A 90 4.17 9.29 3.55
C GLN A 90 2.75 8.93 4.02
N ALA A 91 1.75 9.05 3.14
CA ALA A 91 0.37 8.68 3.43
C ALA A 91 0.24 7.18 3.75
N GLY A 92 0.88 6.32 2.95
CA GLY A 92 0.92 4.87 3.20
C GLY A 92 1.53 4.54 4.56
N SER A 93 2.65 5.18 4.89
CA SER A 93 3.34 5.01 6.18
C SER A 93 2.46 5.43 7.37
N VAL A 94 1.76 6.56 7.26
CA VAL A 94 0.84 7.05 8.30
C VAL A 94 -0.35 6.09 8.47
N LEU A 95 -0.96 5.65 7.37
CA LEU A 95 -2.10 4.74 7.41
C LEU A 95 -1.75 3.39 8.05
N LEU A 96 -0.57 2.85 7.72
CA LEU A 96 -0.06 1.62 8.32
C LEU A 96 0.22 1.80 9.80
N ASN A 97 0.86 2.90 10.19
CA ASN A 97 1.16 3.16 11.59
C ASN A 97 -0.14 3.26 12.42
N ASN A 98 -1.17 3.92 11.88
CA ASN A 98 -2.47 4.05 12.54
C ASN A 98 -3.20 2.70 12.67
N ARG A 99 -3.11 1.82 11.66
CA ARG A 99 -3.64 0.44 11.71
C ARG A 99 -2.96 -0.43 12.77
N LEU A 100 -1.65 -0.26 12.94
CA LEU A 100 -0.92 -0.99 13.97
C LEU A 100 -1.30 -0.53 15.37
N LEU A 101 -1.43 0.79 15.56
CA LEU A 101 -1.88 1.38 16.81
C LEU A 101 -3.30 0.91 17.20
N SER A 102 -4.25 0.87 16.26
CA SER A 102 -5.60 0.35 16.53
C SER A 102 -5.61 -1.13 16.88
N ASN A 103 -4.82 -1.96 16.16
CA ASN A 103 -4.75 -3.39 16.43
C ASN A 103 -4.11 -3.69 17.80
N MET A 104 -3.07 -2.95 18.19
CA MET A 104 -2.46 -3.07 19.52
C MET A 104 -3.42 -2.62 20.62
N THR A 105 -4.16 -1.52 20.41
CA THR A 105 -5.16 -1.02 21.37
C THR A 105 -6.27 -2.04 21.57
N GLN A 106 -6.73 -2.69 20.51
CA GLN A 106 -7.77 -3.71 20.58
C GLN A 106 -7.29 -5.02 21.22
N SER A 107 -6.03 -5.41 20.99
CA SER A 107 -5.40 -6.54 21.69
C SER A 107 -5.22 -6.23 23.18
N ALA A 108 -4.78 -5.01 23.53
CA ALA A 108 -4.66 -4.57 24.92
C ALA A 108 -6.03 -4.50 25.62
N SER A 109 -7.07 -4.02 24.94
CA SER A 109 -8.45 -4.03 25.44
C SER A 109 -8.94 -5.45 25.67
N LYS A 110 -8.77 -6.36 24.71
CA LYS A 110 -9.17 -7.78 24.86
C LYS A 110 -8.42 -8.51 25.97
N VAL A 111 -7.12 -8.25 26.12
CA VAL A 111 -6.32 -8.82 27.21
C VAL A 111 -6.78 -8.26 28.56
N THR A 112 -7.03 -6.95 28.63
CA THR A 112 -7.56 -6.31 29.85
C THR A 112 -8.94 -6.86 30.21
N GLU A 113 -9.82 -7.03 29.22
CA GLU A 113 -11.17 -7.56 29.41
C GLU A 113 -11.15 -9.05 29.82
N SER A 114 -10.24 -9.85 29.25
CA SER A 114 -10.02 -11.25 29.63
C SER A 114 -9.47 -11.41 31.04
N ILE A 115 -8.64 -10.48 31.52
CA ILE A 115 -8.03 -10.53 32.86
C ILE A 115 -8.98 -9.94 33.91
N THR A 116 -9.71 -8.89 33.57
CA THR A 116 -10.54 -8.12 34.52
C THR A 116 -11.95 -8.68 34.64
N GLY A 117 -12.48 -9.34 33.59
CA GLY A 117 -13.82 -9.96 33.59
C GLY A 117 -14.05 -10.92 34.75
N PRO A 118 -13.20 -11.94 34.96
CA PRO A 118 -13.36 -12.89 36.07
C PRO A 118 -13.28 -12.23 37.45
N VAL A 119 -12.48 -11.16 37.59
CA VAL A 119 -12.23 -10.47 38.86
C VAL A 119 -13.39 -9.52 39.21
N VAL A 120 -13.98 -8.88 38.21
CA VAL A 120 -15.17 -8.02 38.34
C VAL A 120 -16.43 -8.84 38.63
N ASP A 121 -16.59 -9.98 37.96
CA ASP A 121 -17.71 -10.90 38.24
C ASP A 121 -17.60 -11.50 39.65
N ALA A 122 -16.38 -11.86 40.10
CA ALA A 122 -16.14 -12.31 41.46
C ALA A 122 -16.47 -11.24 42.50
N MET A 123 -16.07 -9.98 42.30
CA MET A 123 -16.43 -8.87 43.20
C MET A 123 -17.93 -8.62 43.26
N LYS A 124 -18.64 -8.75 42.14
CA LYS A 124 -20.09 -8.51 42.06
C LYS A 124 -20.88 -9.62 42.77
N THR A 125 -20.41 -10.86 42.71
CA THR A 125 -20.99 -12.01 43.44
C THR A 125 -20.76 -11.93 44.95
N THR A 126 -19.64 -11.38 45.41
CA THR A 126 -19.39 -11.18 46.85
C THR A 126 -20.22 -10.04 47.45
N ALA A 127 -20.51 -8.99 46.69
CA ALA A 127 -21.33 -7.86 47.15
C ALA A 127 -22.86 -8.12 47.14
N SER A 128 -23.33 -9.16 46.45
CA SER A 128 -24.76 -9.52 46.37
C SER A 128 -25.19 -10.59 47.39
N HIS A 129 -24.32 -10.93 48.35
CA HIS A 129 -24.58 -11.91 49.42
C HIS A 129 -24.54 -11.30 50.84
N GLU A 130 -24.62 -9.97 50.99
CA GLU A 130 -24.96 -9.33 52.27
C GLU A 130 -26.42 -8.83 52.29
#